data_AF-A0A2V8JWE7-F1
#
_entry.id   AF-A0A2V8JWE7-F1
#
_cell.length_a   1.000
_cell.length_b   1.000
_cell.length_c   1.000
_cell.angle_alpha   90.00
_cell.angle_beta   90.00
_cell.angle_gamma   90.00
#
_symmetry.space_group_name_H-M   'P 1'
#
loop_
_entity.id
_entity.type
_entity.pdbx_description
1 polymer ?
#
loop_
_entity_poly.entity_id
_entity_poly.type
_entity_poly.pdbx_seq_one_letter_code
_entity_poly.pdbx_strand_id
1 'polypeptide(L)' 'MRAEKAEIPITDFIKVWCEHCGIRIDPNEERTGVGVKTYHPHCYSKLFSAVPKPKGLPLAGR' A
#
# COMPACT_ATOMS: atom_id res chain seq x y z
N MET A 1 -14.50 14.26 -41.55
CA MET A 1 -14.03 14.03 -40.17
C MET A 1 -13.14 12.80 -40.18
N ARG A 2 -11.86 12.92 -39.83
CA ARG A 2 -10.96 11.77 -39.65
C ARG A 2 -10.64 11.73 -38.16
N ALA A 3 -11.03 10.64 -37.50
CA ALA A 3 -10.83 10.47 -36.07
C ALA A 3 -9.32 10.47 -35.78
N GLU A 4 -8.88 11.45 -35.00
CA GLU A 4 -7.54 11.52 -34.45
C GLU A 4 -7.35 10.32 -33.52
N LYS A 5 -6.37 9.48 -33.84
CA LYS A 5 -5.93 8.41 -32.94
C LYS A 5 -5.38 9.09 -31.68
N ALA A 6 -6.06 8.95 -30.55
CA ALA A 6 -5.56 9.45 -29.28
C ALA A 6 -4.36 8.60 -28.88
N GLU A 7 -3.16 9.15 -29.04
CA GLU A 7 -1.90 8.56 -28.61
C GLU A 7 -1.85 8.70 -27.09
N ILE A 8 -2.34 7.69 -26.36
CA ILE A 8 -2.36 7.72 -24.90
C ILE A 8 -0.89 7.73 -24.42
N PRO A 9 -0.42 8.78 -23.72
CA PRO A 9 0.95 8.83 -23.27
C PRO A 9 1.20 7.72 -22.23
N ILE A 10 2.24 6.94 -22.48
CA ILE A 10 2.75 5.79 -21.69
C ILE A 10 3.05 6.14 -20.21
N THR A 11 2.95 7.41 -19.85
CA THR A 11 3.09 7.93 -18.48
C THR A 11 1.89 7.63 -17.60
N ASP A 12 0.77 7.20 -18.19
CA ASP A 12 -0.38 6.74 -17.45
C ASP A 12 -0.22 5.24 -17.12
N PHE A 13 -0.65 4.84 -15.92
CA PHE A 13 -0.98 3.45 -15.57
C PHE A 13 0.06 2.46 -15.03
N ILE A 14 1.08 2.84 -14.25
CA ILE A 14 1.45 1.90 -13.16
C ILE A 14 0.31 1.96 -12.13
N LYS A 15 -0.79 1.25 -12.43
CA LYS A 15 -1.94 1.08 -11.53
C LYS A 15 -1.47 0.20 -10.39
N VAL A 16 -1.01 0.82 -9.32
CA VAL A 16 -0.63 0.09 -8.11
C VAL A 16 -1.89 -0.11 -7.28
N TRP A 17 -2.14 -1.36 -6.91
CA TRP A 17 -3.31 -1.75 -6.14
C TRP A 17 -2.90 -2.07 -4.72
N CYS A 18 -3.75 -1.73 -3.77
CA CYS A 18 -3.58 -2.19 -2.41
C CYS A 18 -4.06 -3.64 -2.29
N GLU A 19 -3.15 -4.54 -1.93
CA GLU A 19 -3.43 -5.97 -1.76
C GLU A 19 -4.39 -6.28 -0.59
N HIS A 20 -4.68 -5.31 0.28
CA HIS A 20 -5.61 -5.49 1.41
C HIS A 20 -7.06 -5.16 1.05
N CYS A 21 -7.29 -4.06 0.34
CA CYS A 21 -8.65 -3.56 0.07
C CYS A 21 -9.03 -3.59 -1.41
N GLY A 22 -8.10 -3.93 -2.31
CA GLY A 22 -8.35 -4.00 -3.75
C GLY A 22 -8.64 -2.65 -4.41
N ILE A 23 -8.34 -1.54 -3.72
CA ILE A 23 -8.49 -0.17 -4.23
C ILE A 23 -7.14 0.30 -4.81
N ARG A 24 -7.18 1.10 -5.88
CA ARG A 24 -5.99 1.69 -6.50
C ARG A 24 -5.37 2.71 -5.55
N ILE A 25 -4.07 2.58 -5.33
CA ILE A 25 -3.26 3.55 -4.59
C ILE A 25 -2.98 4.71 -5.55
N ASP A 26 -3.33 5.92 -5.14
CA ASP A 26 -3.07 7.12 -5.93
C ASP A 26 -1.55 7.31 -6.10
N PRO A 27 -1.04 7.69 -7.28
CA PRO A 27 0.39 7.95 -7.46
C PRO A 27 0.93 9.06 -6.55
N ASN A 28 0.07 9.98 -6.08
CA ASN A 28 0.45 11.03 -5.15
C ASN A 28 0.29 10.61 -3.68
N GLU A 29 -0.34 9.47 -3.40
CA GLU A 29 -0.49 8.94 -2.06
C GLU A 29 0.74 8.11 -1.66
N GLU A 30 1.19 8.26 -0.42
CA GLU A 30 2.24 7.42 0.15
C GLU A 30 1.81 5.95 0.12
N ARG A 31 2.74 5.03 -0.19
CA ARG A 31 2.45 3.60 -0.28
C ARG A 31 3.44 2.79 0.53
N THR A 32 2.96 1.71 1.13
CA THR A 32 3.83 0.75 1.83
C THR A 32 4.08 -0.46 0.95
N GLY A 33 5.32 -0.60 0.46
CA GLY A 33 5.77 -1.77 -0.28
C GLY A 33 6.37 -2.81 0.66
N VAL A 34 5.88 -4.05 0.61
CA VAL A 34 6.44 -5.20 1.33
C VAL A 34 6.69 -6.34 0.34
N GLY A 35 7.95 -6.52 -0.02
CA GLY A 35 8.35 -7.43 -1.11
C GLY A 35 7.71 -7.00 -2.43
N VAL A 36 6.91 -7.90 -3.02
CA VAL A 36 6.15 -7.64 -4.27
C VAL A 36 4.76 -7.06 -4.03
N LYS A 37 4.33 -6.94 -2.77
CA LYS A 37 2.98 -6.49 -2.40
C LYS A 37 2.98 -5.01 -2.04
N THR A 38 1.93 -4.30 -2.44
CA THR A 38 1.75 -2.90 -2.07
C THR A 38 0.45 -2.70 -1.30
N TYR A 39 0.48 -1.80 -0.32
CA TYR A 39 -0.64 -1.49 0.54
C TYR A 39 -0.78 0.02 0.74
N HIS A 40 -1.99 0.51 1.00
CA HIS A 40 -2.14 1.83 1.61
C HIS A 40 -1.48 1.83 2.99
N PRO A 41 -0.90 2.95 3.45
CA PRO A 41 -0.28 3.04 4.76
C PRO A 41 -1.25 2.63 5.88
N HIS A 42 -2.49 3.11 5.81
CA HIS A 42 -3.52 2.76 6.79
C HIS A 42 -3.94 1.28 6.73
N CYS A 43 -4.04 0.70 5.52
CA CYS A 43 -4.32 -0.73 5.35
C CYS A 43 -3.18 -1.59 5.89
N TYR A 44 -1.94 -1.19 5.63
CA TYR A 44 -0.75 -1.83 6.17
C TYR A 44 -0.73 -1.76 7.70
N SER A 45 -0.96 -0.58 8.29
CA SER A 45 -1.08 -0.45 9.74
C SER A 45 -2.19 -1.33 10.31
N LYS A 46 -3.37 -1.42 9.71
CA LYS A 46 -4.41 -2.35 10.21
C LYS A 46 -3.98 -3.82 10.19
N LEU A 47 -3.28 -4.24 9.13
CA LEU A 47 -2.82 -5.61 8.99
C LEU A 47 -1.67 -5.96 9.94
N PHE A 48 -0.71 -5.04 10.12
CA PHE A 48 0.56 -5.33 10.80
C PHE A 48 0.72 -4.62 12.16
N SER A 49 -0.09 -3.60 12.48
CA SER A 49 -0.21 -3.07 13.86
C SER A 49 -1.02 -3.99 14.77
N ALA A 50 -1.51 -5.12 14.26
CA ALA A 50 -1.95 -6.26 15.06
C ALA A 50 -0.78 -7.08 15.63
N VAL A 51 0.47 -6.61 15.59
CA VAL A 51 1.49 -7.07 16.54
C VAL A 51 1.08 -6.53 17.90
N PRO A 52 0.59 -7.37 18.85
CA PRO A 52 0.43 -6.90 20.21
C PRO A 52 1.81 -6.40 20.65
N LYS A 53 1.87 -5.11 20.98
CA LYS A 53 2.94 -4.52 21.79
C LYS A 53 3.36 -5.59 22.80
N PRO A 54 4.65 -5.99 22.91
CA PRO A 54 5.02 -7.05 23.82
C PRO A 54 4.44 -6.68 25.18
N LYS A 55 3.47 -7.47 25.67
CA LYS A 55 3.03 -7.38 27.05
C LYS A 55 4.32 -7.48 27.85
N GLY A 56 4.61 -6.42 28.61
CA GLY A 56 5.92 -6.17 29.17
C GLY A 56 6.55 -7.45 29.72
N LEU A 57 7.86 -7.58 29.52
CA LEU A 57 8.68 -8.45 30.35
C LEU A 57 8.20 -8.29 31.80
N PRO A 58 7.80 -9.36 32.50
CA PRO A 58 7.84 -9.29 33.94
C PRO A 58 9.31 -9.05 34.32
N LEU A 59 9.48 -8.01 35.11
CA LEU A 59 10.72 -7.52 35.69
C LEU A 59 11.61 -8.66 36.18
N ALA A 60 12.92 -8.49 35.97
CA ALA A 60 13.96 -9.29 36.58
C ALA A 60 13.64 -9.58 38.06
N GLY A 61 13.43 -10.86 38.36
CA GLY A 61 13.45 -11.38 39.72
C GLY A 61 14.89 -11.35 40.22
N ARG A 62 15.09 -10.67 41.36
CA ARG A 62 16.31 -10.73 42.17
C ARG A 62 16.48 -12.11 42.80
#